data_AF-A0A832QAQ3-F1
#
_entry.id   AF-A0A832QAQ3-F1
#
_cell.length_a   1.000
_cell.length_b   1.000
_cell.length_c   1.000
_cell.angle_alpha   90.00
_cell.angle_beta   90.00
_cell.angle_gamma   90.00
#
_symmetry.space_group_name_H-M   'P 1'
#
loop_
_entity.id
_entity.type
_entity.pdbx_description
1 polymer ?
#
loop_
_entity_poly.entity_id
_entity_poly.type
_entity_poly.pdbx_seq_one_letter_code
_entity_poly.pdbx_strand_id
1 'polypeptide(L)'
;EIIKLLTPAFRNIRNNPGYIKDYIVGTRENGGQYTHAALWYIMALIKLKKAELAYNHYQMINPINRTQTEEGVNLYKTEPYVIAADIYSHPIHLGRGGWTWYTGSAGWAYKVGLEEIIGFKKEGDFLTIDPHINPEWKNFTINYKYLSTDYVITVINENQVSSGVIEVTLDSKEIKDNKIKLVDDGKTHEVIVRMGEEK
;
A
#
# COMPACT_ATOMS: atom_id res chain seq x y z
N GLU A 1 1.46 0.12 -16.56
CA GLU A 1 2.49 1.11 -16.13
C GLU A 1 3.38 0.52 -15.04
N ILE A 2 4.50 1.19 -14.70
CA ILE A 2 5.42 0.83 -13.61
C ILE A 2 6.07 2.09 -13.01
N ILE A 3 6.60 2.01 -11.78
CA ILE A 3 7.41 3.05 -11.14
C ILE A 3 8.90 2.67 -11.27
N LYS A 4 9.64 3.34 -12.15
CA LYS A 4 11.06 3.03 -12.38
C LYS A 4 11.92 3.52 -11.21
N LEU A 5 12.94 2.75 -10.83
CA LEU A 5 13.92 3.15 -9.82
C LEU A 5 14.69 4.40 -10.25
N LEU A 6 14.97 4.51 -11.56
CA LEU A 6 15.61 5.68 -12.16
C LEU A 6 15.22 5.82 -13.63
N THR A 7 15.33 7.03 -14.15
CA THR A 7 15.20 7.32 -15.58
C THR A 7 16.04 8.56 -15.93
N PRO A 8 16.79 8.56 -17.05
CA PRO A 8 17.02 7.42 -17.95
C PRO A 8 17.89 6.34 -17.30
N ALA A 9 17.73 5.09 -17.79
CA ALA A 9 18.63 3.99 -17.44
C ALA A 9 20.06 4.26 -17.94
N PHE A 10 21.05 3.75 -17.21
CA PHE A 10 22.45 3.90 -17.55
C PHE A 10 22.78 3.14 -18.84
N ARG A 11 23.36 3.87 -19.80
CA ARG A 11 23.88 3.35 -21.07
C ARG A 11 25.11 4.16 -21.45
N ASN A 12 26.21 3.50 -21.81
CA ASN A 12 27.43 4.13 -22.34
C ASN A 12 27.89 5.36 -21.54
N ILE A 13 27.96 5.23 -20.21
CA ILE A 13 28.29 6.33 -19.32
C ILE A 13 29.79 6.51 -19.12
N ARG A 14 30.22 7.78 -19.04
CA ARG A 14 31.63 8.15 -18.81
C ARG A 14 32.09 7.90 -17.37
N ASN A 15 31.22 8.15 -16.40
CA ASN A 15 31.50 7.94 -14.98
C ASN A 15 30.94 6.59 -14.53
N ASN A 16 31.64 5.89 -13.64
CA ASN A 16 31.24 4.58 -13.13
C ASN A 16 30.33 4.72 -11.88
N PRO A 17 29.03 4.35 -11.95
CA PRO A 17 28.08 4.42 -10.83
C PRO A 17 28.07 3.11 -10.01
N GLY A 18 29.02 2.22 -10.26
CA GLY A 18 29.06 0.87 -9.68
C GLY A 18 28.30 -0.16 -10.52
N TYR A 19 28.02 -1.33 -9.93
CA TYR A 19 27.46 -2.50 -10.61
C TYR A 19 26.09 -2.27 -11.27
N ILE A 20 25.35 -1.24 -10.86
CA ILE A 20 24.06 -0.89 -11.44
C ILE A 20 24.11 -0.72 -12.96
N LYS A 21 25.23 -0.27 -13.54
CA LYS A 21 25.37 -0.13 -15.00
C LYS A 21 25.49 -1.46 -15.74
N ASP A 22 25.84 -2.54 -15.04
CA ASP A 22 26.12 -3.86 -15.64
C ASP A 22 24.82 -4.67 -15.82
N TYR A 23 23.72 -4.25 -15.19
CA TYR A 23 22.39 -4.75 -15.53
C TYR A 23 21.93 -4.25 -16.89
N ILE A 24 21.18 -5.10 -17.59
CA ILE A 24 20.53 -4.76 -18.85
C ILE A 24 19.61 -3.54 -18.62
N VAL A 25 19.66 -2.59 -19.54
CA VAL A 25 18.81 -1.39 -19.55
C VAL A 25 17.34 -1.78 -19.33
N GLY A 26 16.68 -1.16 -18.35
CA GLY A 26 15.29 -1.42 -18.02
C GLY A 26 15.03 -2.71 -17.24
N THR A 27 16.06 -3.33 -16.68
CA THR A 27 15.92 -4.50 -15.79
C THR A 27 16.46 -4.17 -14.41
N ARG A 28 15.84 -4.77 -13.38
CA ARG A 28 16.23 -4.62 -11.96
C ARG A 28 16.55 -3.16 -11.61
N GLU A 29 17.71 -2.87 -11.04
CA GLU A 29 18.11 -1.55 -10.59
C GLU A 29 18.40 -0.57 -11.75
N ASN A 30 18.75 -1.04 -12.94
CA ASN A 30 19.07 -0.17 -14.08
C ASN A 30 17.82 0.29 -14.85
N GLY A 31 16.95 1.02 -14.17
CA GLY A 31 15.74 1.59 -14.76
C GLY A 31 14.57 0.61 -14.93
N GLY A 32 14.64 -0.56 -14.30
CA GLY A 32 13.45 -1.34 -13.96
C GLY A 32 12.70 -0.71 -12.77
N GLN A 33 11.54 -1.27 -12.41
CA GLN A 33 10.92 -0.99 -11.12
C GLN A 33 11.57 -1.86 -10.06
N TYR A 34 12.04 -1.24 -8.98
CA TYR A 34 12.40 -1.95 -7.75
C TYR A 34 11.24 -1.80 -6.77
N THR A 35 10.40 -2.83 -6.66
CA THR A 35 9.08 -2.75 -6.00
C THR A 35 9.17 -2.29 -4.55
N HIS A 36 10.23 -2.68 -3.85
CA HIS A 36 10.51 -2.23 -2.49
C HIS A 36 10.59 -0.69 -2.40
N ALA A 37 11.36 -0.05 -3.29
CA ALA A 37 11.48 1.41 -3.34
C ALA A 37 10.20 2.07 -3.87
N ALA A 38 9.50 1.42 -4.81
CA ALA A 38 8.21 1.91 -5.31
C ALA A 38 7.16 2.01 -4.18
N LEU A 39 7.15 1.06 -3.25
CA LEU A 39 6.29 1.09 -2.07
C LEU A 39 6.62 2.25 -1.11
N TRP A 40 7.89 2.59 -0.96
CA TRP A 40 8.27 3.81 -0.22
C TRP A 40 7.80 5.08 -0.89
N TYR A 41 7.86 5.14 -2.21
CA TYR A 41 7.31 6.26 -2.97
C TYR A 41 5.79 6.38 -2.78
N ILE A 42 5.05 5.25 -2.80
CA ILE A 42 3.60 5.23 -2.50
C ILE A 42 3.33 5.77 -1.08
N MET A 43 4.09 5.32 -0.09
CA MET A 43 3.99 5.84 1.29
C MET A 43 4.30 7.35 1.36
N ALA A 44 5.26 7.85 0.58
CA ALA A 44 5.56 9.27 0.52
C ALA A 44 4.41 10.08 -0.12
N LEU A 45 3.74 9.55 -1.15
CA LEU A 45 2.56 10.18 -1.75
C LEU A 45 1.42 10.32 -0.74
N ILE A 46 1.18 9.31 0.09
CA ILE A 46 0.20 9.37 1.18
C ILE A 46 0.54 10.52 2.14
N LYS A 47 1.80 10.60 2.60
CA LYS A 47 2.29 11.69 3.47
C LYS A 47 2.17 13.08 2.83
N LEU A 48 2.19 13.16 1.51
CA LEU A 48 1.99 14.40 0.74
C LEU A 48 0.52 14.68 0.41
N LYS A 49 -0.43 13.97 1.05
CA LYS A 49 -1.87 14.11 0.81
C LYS A 49 -2.29 13.81 -0.64
N LYS A 50 -1.57 12.91 -1.31
CA LYS A 50 -1.87 12.42 -2.68
C LYS A 50 -2.44 11.00 -2.63
N ALA A 51 -3.48 10.80 -1.82
CA ALA A 51 -4.04 9.48 -1.51
C ALA A 51 -4.51 8.70 -2.75
N GLU A 52 -5.27 9.34 -3.64
CA GLU A 52 -5.77 8.68 -4.86
C GLU A 52 -4.64 8.17 -5.76
N LEU A 53 -3.61 9.00 -5.98
CA LEU A 53 -2.44 8.61 -6.76
C LEU A 53 -1.67 7.46 -6.09
N ALA A 54 -1.53 7.51 -4.76
CA ALA A 54 -0.88 6.45 -4.00
C ALA A 54 -1.65 5.12 -4.12
N TYR A 55 -2.97 5.16 -3.97
CA TYR A 55 -3.85 4.00 -4.12
C TYR A 55 -3.74 3.40 -5.53
N ASN A 56 -3.80 4.23 -6.57
CA ASN A 56 -3.67 3.79 -7.96
C ASN A 56 -2.31 3.11 -8.22
N HIS A 57 -1.23 3.66 -7.68
CA HIS A 57 0.09 3.04 -7.76
C HIS A 57 0.21 1.74 -6.97
N TYR A 58 -0.42 1.64 -5.81
CA TYR A 58 -0.47 0.38 -5.06
C TYR A 58 -1.22 -0.70 -5.85
N GLN A 59 -2.37 -0.35 -6.44
CA GLN A 59 -3.15 -1.24 -7.29
C GLN A 59 -2.37 -1.66 -8.55
N MET A 60 -1.55 -0.79 -9.13
CA MET A 60 -0.68 -1.09 -10.28
C MET A 60 0.41 -2.12 -9.96
N ILE A 61 0.91 -2.15 -8.72
CA ILE A 61 1.94 -3.10 -8.24
C ILE A 61 1.30 -4.45 -7.88
N ASN A 62 0.06 -4.46 -7.41
CA ASN A 62 -0.63 -5.67 -6.95
C ASN A 62 -0.67 -6.76 -8.03
N PRO A 63 -0.08 -7.95 -7.81
CA PRO A 63 0.01 -9.01 -8.81
C PRO A 63 -1.36 -9.46 -9.29
N ILE A 64 -2.38 -9.49 -8.42
CA ILE A 64 -3.76 -9.87 -8.76
C ILE A 64 -4.28 -8.95 -9.87
N ASN A 65 -4.11 -7.63 -9.70
CA ASN A 65 -4.56 -6.63 -10.68
C ASN A 65 -3.78 -6.72 -11.99
N ARG A 66 -2.47 -7.03 -11.92
CA ARG A 66 -1.62 -7.20 -13.11
C ARG A 66 -2.00 -8.42 -13.94
N THR A 67 -2.68 -9.39 -13.33
CA THR A 67 -3.02 -10.68 -13.94
C THR A 67 -4.52 -10.93 -14.00
N GLN A 68 -5.35 -9.88 -14.04
CA GLN A 68 -6.80 -10.03 -14.19
C GLN A 68 -7.23 -10.55 -15.57
N THR A 69 -6.38 -10.41 -16.57
CA THR A 69 -6.61 -10.87 -17.94
C THR A 69 -5.55 -11.88 -18.36
N GLU A 70 -5.87 -12.72 -19.34
CA GLU A 70 -4.90 -13.65 -19.94
C GLU A 70 -3.69 -12.92 -20.54
N GLU A 71 -3.92 -11.77 -21.16
CA GLU A 71 -2.85 -10.90 -21.65
C GLU A 71 -1.94 -10.43 -20.50
N GLY A 72 -2.52 -9.99 -19.38
CA GLY A 72 -1.79 -9.57 -18.19
C GLY A 72 -0.97 -10.70 -17.57
N VAL A 73 -1.52 -11.91 -17.47
CA VAL A 73 -0.78 -13.12 -17.06
C VAL A 73 0.41 -13.37 -17.99
N ASN A 74 0.17 -13.32 -19.30
CA ASN A 74 1.19 -13.54 -20.31
C ASN A 74 2.26 -12.45 -20.34
N LEU A 75 1.95 -11.22 -19.93
CA LEU A 75 2.91 -10.13 -19.77
C LEU A 75 3.72 -10.29 -18.47
N TYR A 76 3.05 -10.57 -17.35
CA TYR A 76 3.66 -10.61 -16.02
C TYR A 76 4.60 -11.80 -15.84
N LYS A 77 4.29 -12.97 -16.41
CA LYS A 77 5.12 -14.19 -16.43
C LYS A 77 5.63 -14.68 -15.06
N THR A 78 4.97 -14.27 -13.97
CA THR A 78 5.27 -14.67 -12.59
C THR A 78 3.96 -14.95 -11.85
N GLU A 79 4.03 -15.47 -10.62
CA GLU A 79 2.86 -15.96 -9.91
C GLU A 79 1.89 -14.82 -9.54
N PRO A 80 0.58 -14.97 -9.81
CA PRO A 80 -0.42 -13.89 -9.69
C PRO A 80 -0.84 -13.58 -8.24
N TYR A 81 -0.20 -14.21 -7.25
CA TYR A 81 -0.57 -14.15 -5.83
C TYR A 81 0.61 -13.81 -4.91
N VAL A 82 1.80 -13.54 -5.46
CA VAL A 82 2.96 -13.06 -4.69
C VAL A 82 3.54 -11.79 -5.32
N ILE A 83 4.06 -10.91 -4.48
CA ILE A 83 4.69 -9.67 -4.94
C ILE A 83 6.06 -9.97 -5.57
N ALA A 84 6.28 -9.49 -6.79
CA ALA A 84 7.60 -9.50 -7.43
C ALA A 84 8.53 -8.40 -6.86
N ALA A 85 9.82 -8.72 -6.70
CA ALA A 85 10.83 -7.77 -6.25
C ALA A 85 11.05 -6.66 -7.28
N ASP A 86 10.96 -7.00 -8.56
CA ASP A 86 11.17 -6.06 -9.65
C ASP A 86 10.23 -6.30 -10.84
N ILE A 87 10.00 -5.25 -11.63
CA ILE A 87 9.21 -5.30 -12.87
C ILE A 87 9.99 -4.60 -13.97
N TYR A 88 10.16 -5.27 -15.10
CA TYR A 88 11.00 -4.78 -16.18
C TYR A 88 10.34 -3.67 -16.99
N SER A 89 11.16 -2.70 -17.39
CA SER A 89 10.83 -1.62 -18.32
C SER A 89 11.47 -1.80 -19.70
N HIS A 90 12.31 -2.82 -19.88
CA HIS A 90 12.94 -3.14 -21.14
C HIS A 90 11.88 -3.46 -22.21
N PRO A 91 11.94 -2.91 -23.44
CA PRO A 91 10.88 -3.05 -24.44
C PRO A 91 10.50 -4.50 -24.78
N ILE A 92 11.46 -5.42 -24.81
CA ILE A 92 11.21 -6.85 -25.13
C ILE A 92 10.56 -7.60 -23.96
N HIS A 93 10.68 -7.09 -22.73
CA HIS A 93 10.17 -7.74 -21.52
C HIS A 93 9.31 -6.80 -20.69
N LEU A 94 8.64 -5.84 -21.34
CA LEU A 94 7.91 -4.78 -20.66
C LEU A 94 6.86 -5.37 -19.71
N GLY A 95 6.86 -4.95 -18.46
CA GLY A 95 5.85 -5.37 -17.48
C GLY A 95 6.02 -6.77 -16.90
N ARG A 96 7.04 -7.53 -17.33
CA ARG A 96 7.39 -8.84 -16.77
C ARG A 96 7.91 -8.70 -15.34
N GLY A 97 7.41 -9.53 -14.45
CA GLY A 97 7.91 -9.66 -13.07
C GLY A 97 9.26 -10.38 -13.03
N GLY A 98 10.11 -9.94 -12.12
CA GLY A 98 11.37 -10.58 -11.74
C GLY A 98 11.36 -10.93 -10.26
N TRP A 99 11.97 -12.07 -9.93
CA TRP A 99 12.28 -12.52 -8.55
C TRP A 99 11.10 -12.42 -7.56
N THR A 100 10.38 -13.52 -7.38
CA THR A 100 9.22 -13.62 -6.48
C THR A 100 9.57 -14.28 -5.14
N TRP A 101 8.59 -14.32 -4.22
CA TRP A 101 8.66 -14.94 -2.89
C TRP A 101 9.60 -14.28 -1.88
N TYR A 102 10.91 -14.40 -2.09
CA TYR A 102 11.93 -14.03 -1.10
C TYR A 102 12.42 -12.61 -1.37
N THR A 103 11.53 -11.67 -1.10
CA THR A 103 11.76 -10.22 -1.26
C THR A 103 11.15 -9.44 -0.11
N GLY A 104 11.87 -8.41 0.35
CA GLY A 104 11.33 -7.45 1.32
C GLY A 104 10.14 -6.65 0.79
N SER A 105 9.88 -6.67 -0.51
CA SER A 105 8.71 -6.03 -1.12
C SER A 105 7.39 -6.58 -0.57
N ALA A 106 7.32 -7.87 -0.20
CA ALA A 106 6.11 -8.44 0.41
C ALA A 106 5.81 -7.79 1.77
N GLY A 107 6.83 -7.63 2.62
CA GLY A 107 6.69 -6.98 3.93
C GLY A 107 6.30 -5.50 3.79
N TRP A 108 6.91 -4.78 2.87
CA TRP A 108 6.53 -3.38 2.61
C TRP A 108 5.15 -3.24 1.98
N ALA A 109 4.74 -4.16 1.10
CA ALA A 109 3.40 -4.13 0.51
C ALA A 109 2.34 -4.32 1.59
N TYR A 110 2.54 -5.30 2.47
CA TYR A 110 1.67 -5.51 3.62
C TYR A 110 1.61 -4.28 4.52
N LYS A 111 2.77 -3.72 4.87
CA LYS A 111 2.85 -2.53 5.73
C LYS A 111 2.15 -1.32 5.11
N VAL A 112 2.44 -0.99 3.85
CA VAL A 112 1.80 0.15 3.16
C VAL A 112 0.30 -0.07 3.00
N GLY A 113 -0.12 -1.28 2.62
CA GLY A 113 -1.53 -1.62 2.49
C GLY A 113 -2.29 -1.49 3.81
N LEU A 114 -1.77 -2.07 4.88
CA LEU A 114 -2.44 -2.09 6.19
C LEU A 114 -2.31 -0.75 6.93
N GLU A 115 -1.09 -0.24 7.09
CA GLU A 115 -0.85 0.92 7.95
C GLU A 115 -1.13 2.25 7.26
N GLU A 116 -0.88 2.36 5.94
CA GLU A 116 -0.97 3.65 5.25
C GLU A 116 -2.24 3.78 4.39
N ILE A 117 -2.63 2.74 3.64
CA ILE A 117 -3.87 2.78 2.83
C ILE A 117 -5.10 2.53 3.71
N ILE A 118 -5.13 1.41 4.44
CA ILE A 118 -6.24 1.12 5.38
C ILE A 118 -6.16 2.01 6.63
N GLY A 119 -4.97 2.50 6.97
CA GLY A 119 -4.78 3.45 8.07
C GLY A 119 -4.68 2.81 9.44
N PHE A 120 -4.48 1.50 9.54
CA PHE A 120 -4.44 0.77 10.81
C PHE A 120 -3.08 0.97 11.51
N LYS A 121 -3.03 1.82 12.53
CA LYS A 121 -1.79 2.17 13.24
C LYS A 121 -1.90 1.87 14.73
N LYS A 122 -1.15 0.87 15.20
CA LYS A 122 -1.07 0.49 16.61
C LYS A 122 0.23 0.97 17.24
N GLU A 123 0.12 1.77 18.29
CA GLU A 123 1.23 2.31 19.08
C GLU A 123 1.01 1.97 20.55
N GLY A 124 1.77 1.00 21.07
CA GLY A 124 1.55 0.52 22.44
C GLY A 124 0.14 -0.07 22.62
N ASP A 125 -0.62 0.45 23.57
CA ASP A 125 -2.03 0.13 23.84
C ASP A 125 -3.00 1.05 23.10
N PHE A 126 -2.54 1.89 22.17
CA PHE A 126 -3.40 2.77 21.37
C PHE A 126 -3.51 2.29 19.92
N LEU A 127 -4.70 2.49 19.36
CA LEU A 127 -5.00 2.27 17.95
C LEU A 127 -5.55 3.55 17.33
N THR A 128 -5.04 3.91 16.17
CA THR A 128 -5.58 4.95 15.30
C THR A 128 -5.95 4.34 13.96
N ILE A 129 -7.03 4.84 13.38
CA ILE A 129 -7.51 4.48 12.05
C ILE A 129 -7.52 5.77 11.23
N ASP A 130 -6.65 5.85 10.23
CA ASP A 130 -6.48 7.02 9.36
C ASP A 130 -6.37 6.60 7.87
N PRO A 131 -7.51 6.31 7.22
CA PRO A 131 -7.53 5.68 5.90
C PRO A 131 -7.14 6.63 4.76
N HIS A 132 -6.42 6.10 3.77
CA HIS A 132 -6.06 6.75 2.50
C HIS A 132 -6.52 5.88 1.32
N ILE A 133 -7.82 5.90 1.04
CA ILE A 133 -8.53 4.91 0.21
C ILE A 133 -9.06 5.52 -1.10
N ASN A 134 -9.59 4.66 -1.97
CA ASN A 134 -10.40 5.09 -3.11
C ASN A 134 -11.69 5.77 -2.60
N PRO A 135 -12.05 6.98 -3.07
CA PRO A 135 -13.28 7.68 -2.67
C PRO A 135 -14.58 6.89 -2.94
N GLU A 136 -14.57 5.91 -3.85
CA GLU A 136 -15.73 5.05 -4.14
C GLU A 136 -16.05 4.05 -3.03
N TRP A 137 -15.11 3.81 -2.10
CA TRP A 137 -15.33 2.91 -0.98
C TRP A 137 -16.29 3.53 0.03
N LYS A 138 -17.55 3.09 0.04
CA LYS A 138 -18.57 3.60 0.97
C LYS A 138 -18.29 3.21 2.42
N ASN A 139 -17.76 2.01 2.64
CA ASN A 139 -17.36 1.51 3.94
C ASN A 139 -16.43 0.30 3.79
N PHE A 140 -15.73 -0.04 4.87
CA PHE A 140 -15.06 -1.32 5.06
C PHE A 140 -14.96 -1.66 6.54
N THR A 141 -14.69 -2.93 6.85
CA THR A 141 -14.60 -3.42 8.23
C THR A 141 -13.27 -4.13 8.49
N ILE A 142 -12.65 -3.84 9.65
CA ILE A 142 -11.48 -4.53 10.16
C ILE A 142 -11.91 -5.30 11.42
N ASN A 143 -11.69 -6.62 11.42
CA ASN A 143 -11.78 -7.41 12.63
C ASN A 143 -10.38 -7.53 13.23
N TYR A 144 -10.15 -6.88 14.36
CA TYR A 144 -8.85 -6.85 15.02
C TYR A 144 -8.92 -7.48 16.40
N LYS A 145 -8.08 -8.49 16.65
CA LYS A 145 -7.97 -9.12 17.95
C LYS A 145 -6.80 -8.51 18.74
N TYR A 146 -7.11 -7.81 19.82
CA TYR A 146 -6.14 -7.32 20.78
C TYR A 146 -6.11 -8.26 21.98
N LEU A 147 -5.07 -9.10 22.06
CA LEU A 147 -4.95 -10.14 23.09
C LEU A 147 -6.19 -11.06 23.11
N SER A 148 -7.04 -10.98 24.15
CA SER A 148 -8.28 -11.76 24.25
C SER A 148 -9.53 -10.99 23.85
N THR A 149 -9.43 -9.69 23.60
CA THR A 149 -10.53 -8.80 23.22
C THR A 149 -10.61 -8.58 21.71
N ASP A 150 -11.82 -8.60 21.17
CA ASP A 150 -12.08 -8.37 19.75
C ASP A 150 -12.57 -6.93 19.51
N TYR A 151 -12.07 -6.30 18.46
CA TYR A 151 -12.49 -4.99 17.96
C TYR A 151 -13.06 -5.14 16.56
N VAL A 152 -14.33 -4.77 16.39
CA VAL A 152 -14.99 -4.67 15.09
C VAL A 152 -14.99 -3.21 14.68
N ILE A 153 -14.13 -2.86 13.73
CA ILE A 153 -13.88 -1.48 13.32
C ILE A 153 -14.53 -1.27 11.98
N THR A 154 -15.56 -0.42 11.92
CA THR A 154 -16.23 -0.05 10.67
C THR A 154 -15.85 1.37 10.30
N VAL A 155 -15.23 1.52 9.12
CA VAL A 155 -14.93 2.81 8.52
C VAL A 155 -16.05 3.16 7.55
N ILE A 156 -16.61 4.36 7.65
CA ILE A 156 -17.72 4.87 6.84
C ILE A 156 -17.25 6.12 6.09
N ASN A 157 -17.46 6.16 4.78
CA ASN A 157 -17.06 7.27 3.91
C ASN A 157 -18.24 7.73 3.04
N GLU A 158 -19.24 8.32 3.69
CA GLU A 158 -20.43 8.86 3.01
C GLU A 158 -20.09 10.08 2.13
N ASN A 159 -19.04 10.82 2.50
CA ASN A 159 -18.55 12.00 1.80
C ASN A 159 -17.69 11.69 0.57
N GLN A 160 -17.37 10.41 0.30
CA GLN A 160 -16.53 9.98 -0.82
C GLN A 160 -15.18 10.72 -0.88
N VAL A 161 -14.54 10.89 0.29
CA VAL A 161 -13.21 11.49 0.38
C VAL A 161 -12.14 10.41 0.31
N SER A 162 -10.92 10.75 -0.11
CA SER A 162 -9.81 9.79 -0.12
C SER A 162 -9.09 9.68 1.22
N SER A 163 -9.26 10.65 2.12
CA SER A 163 -8.62 10.70 3.44
C SER A 163 -9.33 11.69 4.36
N GLY A 164 -9.06 11.61 5.66
CA GLY A 164 -9.61 12.51 6.68
C GLY A 164 -10.64 11.81 7.56
N VAL A 165 -10.50 11.96 8.88
CA VAL A 165 -11.38 11.37 9.89
C VAL A 165 -12.02 12.49 10.69
N ILE A 166 -13.35 12.53 10.69
CA ILE A 166 -14.14 13.58 11.35
C ILE A 166 -14.75 13.12 12.68
N GLU A 167 -14.90 11.82 12.89
CA GLU A 167 -15.50 11.25 14.09
C GLU A 167 -15.00 9.82 14.32
N VAL A 168 -14.70 9.49 15.58
CA VAL A 168 -14.44 8.13 16.03
C VAL A 168 -15.26 7.85 17.27
N THR A 169 -15.97 6.72 17.29
CA THR A 169 -16.68 6.22 18.48
C THR A 169 -16.19 4.85 18.89
N LEU A 170 -16.22 4.57 20.20
CA LEU A 170 -16.00 3.26 20.80
C LEU A 170 -17.22 2.94 21.67
N ASP A 171 -17.92 1.85 21.36
CA ASP A 171 -19.16 1.44 22.02
C ASP A 171 -20.17 2.61 22.14
N SER A 172 -20.42 3.29 21.01
CA SER A 172 -21.30 4.47 20.90
C SER A 172 -20.84 5.73 21.66
N LYS A 173 -19.61 5.78 22.19
CA LYS A 173 -19.04 6.96 22.85
C LYS A 173 -17.94 7.59 22.00
N GLU A 174 -18.05 8.89 21.76
CA GLU A 174 -17.08 9.66 20.97
C GLU A 174 -15.69 9.72 21.64
N ILE A 175 -14.64 9.63 20.82
CA ILE A 175 -13.23 9.76 21.22
C ILE A 175 -12.66 11.04 20.59
N LYS A 176 -12.22 11.98 21.43
CA LYS A 176 -11.83 13.34 20.98
C LYS A 176 -10.51 13.45 20.22
N ASP A 177 -9.64 12.45 20.30
CA ASP A 177 -8.29 12.48 19.71
C ASP A 177 -8.07 11.42 18.62
N ASN A 178 -9.13 10.74 18.16
CA ASN A 178 -9.04 9.60 17.21
C ASN A 178 -8.06 8.49 17.66
N LYS A 179 -7.80 8.39 18.96
CA LYS A 179 -6.93 7.39 19.60
C LYS A 179 -7.74 6.47 20.49
N ILE A 180 -7.96 5.26 20.00
CA ILE A 180 -8.69 4.21 20.70
C ILE A 180 -7.74 3.54 21.69
N LYS A 181 -8.01 3.67 22.98
CA LYS A 181 -7.27 2.91 24.00
C LYS A 181 -7.78 1.47 24.00
N LEU A 182 -6.90 0.55 23.64
CA LEU A 182 -7.19 -0.88 23.63
C LEU A 182 -7.19 -1.44 25.06
N VAL A 183 -8.17 -2.28 25.35
CA VAL A 183 -8.32 -2.97 26.64
C VAL A 183 -8.43 -4.47 26.40
N ASP A 184 -7.96 -5.27 27.35
CA ASP A 184 -8.02 -6.73 27.32
C ASP A 184 -9.00 -7.20 28.39
N ASP A 185 -10.30 -7.02 28.14
CA ASP A 185 -11.40 -7.36 29.03
C ASP A 185 -12.20 -8.60 28.56
N GLY A 186 -11.77 -9.24 27.48
CA GLY A 186 -12.39 -10.41 26.87
C GLY A 186 -13.73 -10.15 26.16
N LYS A 187 -14.14 -8.90 25.96
CA LYS A 187 -15.37 -8.55 25.24
C LYS A 187 -15.12 -8.28 23.76
N THR A 188 -16.20 -8.02 23.04
CA THR A 188 -16.16 -7.43 21.71
C THR A 188 -16.52 -5.96 21.82
N HIS A 189 -15.66 -5.09 21.29
CA HIS A 189 -15.88 -3.66 21.18
C HIS A 189 -16.21 -3.27 19.74
N GLU A 190 -17.15 -2.34 19.61
CA GLU A 190 -17.49 -1.74 18.32
C GLU A 190 -16.76 -0.39 18.18
N VAL A 191 -16.09 -0.20 17.05
CA VAL A 191 -15.50 1.09 16.68
C VAL A 191 -16.12 1.56 15.37
N ILE A 192 -16.67 2.77 15.36
CA ILE A 192 -17.12 3.43 14.14
C ILE A 192 -16.21 4.61 13.85
N VAL A 193 -15.64 4.64 12.65
CA VAL A 193 -14.79 5.73 12.14
C VAL A 193 -15.52 6.37 10.97
N ARG A 194 -15.80 7.67 11.03
CA ARG A 194 -16.43 8.41 9.94
C ARG A 194 -15.39 9.29 9.25
N MET A 195 -15.32 9.16 7.94
CA MET A 195 -14.47 9.98 7.08
C MET A 195 -15.20 11.22 6.58
N GLY A 196 -14.46 12.30 6.35
CA GLY A 196 -14.96 13.56 5.82
C GLY A 196 -13.84 14.58 5.65
N GLU A 197 -14.16 15.74 5.06
CA GLU A 197 -13.20 16.84 4.94
C GLU A 197 -12.93 17.44 6.33
N GLU A 198 -11.64 17.57 6.70
CA GLU A 198 -11.23 18.31 7.90
C GLU A 198 -11.67 19.78 7.76
N LYS A 199 -12.36 20.32 8.78
CA LYS A 199 -12.78 21.72 8.84
C LYS A 199 -11.61 22.68 9.07
#